data_AF-A0A0L7TA49-F1
#
_entry.id   AF-A0A0L7TA49-F1
#
_cell.length_a   1.000
_cell.length_b   1.000
_cell.length_c   1.000
_cell.angle_alpha   90.00
_cell.angle_beta   90.00
_cell.angle_gamma   90.00
#
_symmetry.space_group_name_H-M   'P 1'
#
loop_
_entity.id
_entity.type
_entity.pdbx_description
1 polymer ?
#
loop_
_entity_poly.entity_id
_entity_poly.type
_entity_poly.pdbx_seq_one_letter_code
_entity_poly.pdbx_strand_id
1 'polypeptide(L)'
;MILIRGLLFISILMLTGCTYRYSPFASAEVYLVNNKPCLSIPDTRESRSGIWLLTSISVSKNVDGYMKEVWRLDDINRLFKPIKINNFIEYSYDFDENSEYFISIDTHKDYGDGIRKNWIADFTPAQLKHKKTAP
;
A
#
# COMPACT_ATOMS: atom_id res chain seq x y z
N MET A 1 38.20 -11.87 41.01
CA MET A 1 37.85 -12.18 39.60
C MET A 1 36.34 -12.44 39.47
N ILE A 2 35.49 -11.51 39.93
CA ILE A 2 34.00 -11.67 39.94
C ILE A 2 33.31 -10.43 39.33
N LEU A 3 33.95 -9.26 39.35
CA LEU A 3 33.37 -8.03 38.79
C LEU A 3 33.28 -7.98 37.25
N ILE A 4 34.06 -8.78 36.52
CA ILE A 4 34.11 -8.71 35.04
C ILE A 4 32.94 -9.47 34.39
N ARG A 5 32.34 -10.46 35.08
CA ARG A 5 31.25 -11.28 34.52
C ARG A 5 29.87 -10.60 34.56
N GLY A 6 29.64 -9.68 35.50
CA GLY A 6 28.36 -8.95 35.60
C GLY A 6 28.19 -7.85 34.55
N LEU A 7 29.29 -7.18 34.19
CA LEU A 7 29.28 -6.09 33.19
C LEU A 7 29.02 -6.58 31.76
N LEU A 8 29.41 -7.81 31.44
CA LEU A 8 29.22 -8.41 30.11
C LEU A 8 27.77 -8.85 29.84
N PHE A 9 26.97 -9.09 30.89
CA PHE A 9 25.57 -9.48 30.74
C PHE A 9 24.65 -8.27 30.50
N ILE A 10 25.00 -7.10 31.04
CA ILE A 10 24.21 -5.87 30.89
C ILE A 10 24.38 -5.26 29.49
N SER A 11 25.55 -5.42 28.87
CA SER A 11 25.82 -4.93 27.52
C SER A 11 25.08 -5.72 26.42
N ILE A 12 24.73 -6.99 26.64
CA ILE A 12 24.00 -7.79 25.64
C ILE A 12 22.50 -7.41 25.58
N LEU A 13 21.91 -7.00 26.71
CA LEU A 13 20.50 -6.59 26.78
C LEU A 13 20.20 -5.25 26.09
N MET A 14 21.21 -4.40 25.90
CA MET A 14 21.04 -3.07 25.29
C MET A 14 21.12 -3.08 23.74
N LEU A 15 21.46 -4.20 23.10
CA LEU A 15 21.61 -4.28 21.63
C LEU A 15 20.39 -4.82 20.87
N THR A 16 19.29 -5.17 21.55
CA THR A 16 18.03 -5.58 20.88
C THR A 16 17.01 -4.45 20.82
N GLY A 17 17.48 -3.22 20.58
CA GLY A 17 16.60 -2.14 20.15
C GLY A 17 16.14 -2.41 18.72
N CYS A 18 14.98 -3.03 18.52
CA CYS A 18 14.30 -3.03 17.22
C CYS A 18 13.98 -1.58 16.86
N THR A 19 14.86 -0.94 16.08
CA THR A 19 14.53 0.33 15.46
C THR A 19 13.43 0.05 14.44
N TYR A 20 12.21 0.52 14.72
CA TYR A 20 11.12 0.50 13.76
C TYR A 20 11.53 1.39 12.59
N ARG A 21 12.04 0.77 11.52
CA ARG A 21 12.36 1.48 10.29
C ARG A 21 11.06 1.79 9.57
N TYR A 22 10.81 3.07 9.37
CA TYR A 22 9.76 3.54 8.48
C TYR A 22 9.93 2.92 7.09
N SER A 23 8.92 2.16 6.63
CA SER A 23 8.84 1.73 5.23
C SER A 23 7.91 2.68 4.48
N PRO A 24 8.35 3.31 3.37
CA PRO A 24 7.45 4.11 2.54
C PRO A 24 6.50 3.24 1.72
N PHE A 25 6.73 1.92 1.65
CA PHE A 25 5.92 0.98 0.88
C PHE A 25 5.06 0.12 1.79
N ALA A 26 3.83 -0.13 1.35
CA ALA A 26 2.88 -1.04 1.98
C ALA A 26 2.04 -1.78 0.91
N SER A 27 1.44 -2.91 1.26
CA SER A 27 0.58 -3.64 0.33
C SER A 27 -0.81 -3.00 0.27
N ALA A 28 -1.32 -2.76 -0.93
CA ALA A 28 -2.73 -2.51 -1.18
C ALA A 28 -3.48 -3.83 -1.34
N GLU A 29 -4.80 -3.78 -1.20
CA GLU A 29 -5.68 -4.91 -1.49
C GLU A 29 -6.45 -4.66 -2.78
N VAL A 30 -6.59 -5.71 -3.58
CA VAL A 30 -7.37 -5.68 -4.81
C VAL A 30 -8.42 -6.78 -4.74
N TYR A 31 -9.67 -6.37 -4.92
CA TYR A 31 -10.84 -7.25 -4.89
C TYR A 31 -11.55 -7.22 -6.23
N LEU A 32 -12.39 -8.22 -6.49
CA LEU A 32 -13.34 -8.17 -7.59
C LEU A 32 -14.73 -7.80 -7.05
N VAL A 33 -15.28 -6.69 -7.52
CA VAL A 33 -16.64 -6.24 -7.18
C VAL A 33 -17.38 -5.95 -8.47
N ASN A 34 -18.54 -6.57 -8.67
CA ASN A 34 -19.32 -6.45 -9.91
C ASN A 34 -18.47 -6.71 -11.18
N ASN A 35 -17.60 -7.73 -11.12
CA ASN A 35 -16.64 -8.09 -12.17
C ASN A 35 -15.60 -7.01 -12.53
N LYS A 36 -15.45 -5.97 -11.71
CA LYS A 36 -14.41 -4.96 -11.85
C LYS A 36 -13.42 -5.04 -10.69
N PRO A 37 -12.10 -4.97 -10.95
CA PRO A 37 -11.13 -4.80 -9.89
C PRO A 37 -11.47 -3.57 -9.04
N CYS A 38 -11.27 -3.65 -7.74
CA CYS A 38 -11.50 -2.56 -6.80
C CYS A 38 -10.29 -2.49 -5.88
N LEU A 39 -9.75 -1.28 -5.73
CA LEU A 39 -8.54 -1.01 -4.97
C LEU A 39 -8.93 -0.57 -3.56
N SER A 40 -8.26 -1.09 -2.54
CA SER A 40 -8.48 -0.74 -1.14
C SER A 40 -7.14 -0.62 -0.42
N ILE A 41 -7.12 0.21 0.62
CA ILE A 41 -6.00 0.27 1.57
C ILE A 41 -6.39 -0.54 2.81
N PRO A 42 -5.62 -1.59 3.15
CA PRO A 42 -5.95 -2.48 4.24
C PRO A 42 -5.84 -1.80 5.59
N ASP A 43 -6.62 -2.31 6.53
CA ASP A 43 -6.64 -1.85 7.90
C ASP A 43 -5.43 -2.29 8.72
N THR A 44 -4.38 -1.49 8.63
CA THR A 44 -3.11 -1.61 9.35
C THR A 44 -2.98 -0.53 10.43
N ARG A 45 -2.09 -0.74 11.43
CA ARG A 45 -1.79 0.26 12.47
C ARG A 45 -1.39 1.62 11.88
N GLU A 46 -0.68 1.61 10.76
CA GLU A 46 -0.25 2.83 10.07
C GLU A 46 -1.43 3.49 9.33
N SER A 47 -2.28 2.70 8.66
CA SER A 47 -3.46 3.20 7.96
C SER A 47 -4.50 3.83 8.90
N ARG A 48 -4.67 3.30 10.13
CA ARG A 48 -5.56 3.88 11.15
C ARG A 48 -5.05 5.19 11.74
N SER A 49 -3.78 5.54 11.48
CA SER A 49 -3.16 6.71 12.09
C SER A 49 -3.48 7.97 11.30
N GLY A 50 -4.51 8.70 11.75
CA GLY A 50 -4.91 9.97 11.15
C GLY A 50 -5.62 9.82 9.80
N ILE A 51 -5.83 10.95 9.13
CA ILE A 51 -6.49 11.02 7.82
C ILE A 51 -5.43 10.93 6.73
N TRP A 52 -5.61 9.99 5.81
CA TRP A 52 -4.78 9.86 4.61
C TRP A 52 -5.47 10.55 3.44
N LEU A 53 -4.71 11.34 2.70
CA LEU A 53 -5.13 12.04 1.51
C LEU A 53 -4.53 11.36 0.29
N LEU A 54 -5.35 11.13 -0.74
CA LEU A 54 -4.89 10.55 -1.99
C LEU A 54 -4.01 11.53 -2.77
N THR A 55 -2.79 11.18 -3.13
CA THR A 55 -1.91 12.04 -3.94
C THR A 55 -1.70 11.53 -5.35
N SER A 56 -1.78 10.22 -5.57
CA SER A 56 -1.73 9.64 -6.91
C SER A 56 -2.38 8.25 -6.91
N ILE A 57 -2.84 7.82 -8.08
CA ILE A 57 -3.04 6.40 -8.41
C ILE A 57 -2.43 6.20 -9.79
N SER A 58 -1.54 5.23 -9.93
CA SER A 58 -1.05 4.80 -11.24
C SER A 58 -1.33 3.32 -11.46
N VAL A 59 -1.58 3.00 -12.72
CA VAL A 59 -1.76 1.64 -13.22
C VAL A 59 -0.66 1.39 -14.24
N SER A 60 0.15 0.38 -13.98
CA SER A 60 1.10 -0.16 -14.93
C SER A 60 0.62 -1.52 -15.42
N LYS A 61 0.84 -1.79 -16.70
CA LYS A 61 0.49 -3.04 -17.37
C LYS A 61 1.75 -3.71 -17.89
N ASN A 62 1.82 -5.03 -17.79
CA ASN A 62 2.86 -5.81 -18.45
C ASN A 62 2.66 -5.78 -19.97
N VAL A 63 3.62 -5.20 -20.69
CA VAL A 63 3.67 -5.13 -22.15
C VAL A 63 5.00 -5.75 -22.56
N ASP A 64 4.93 -6.93 -23.19
CA ASP A 64 6.08 -7.68 -23.69
C ASP A 64 7.15 -7.99 -22.62
N GLY A 65 6.72 -8.29 -21.39
CA GLY A 65 7.61 -8.61 -20.28
C GLY A 65 8.08 -7.40 -19.47
N TYR A 66 7.62 -6.19 -19.81
CA TYR A 66 7.98 -4.96 -19.11
C TYR A 66 6.73 -4.26 -18.55
N MET A 67 6.78 -3.87 -17.28
CA MET A 67 5.75 -3.01 -16.68
C MET A 67 5.86 -1.59 -17.26
N LYS A 68 4.78 -1.12 -17.89
CA LYS A 68 4.66 0.24 -18.41
C LYS A 68 3.46 0.92 -17.78
N GLU A 69 3.62 2.15 -17.30
CA GLU A 69 2.49 2.96 -16.86
C GLU A 69 1.56 3.21 -18.06
N VAL A 70 0.29 2.84 -17.91
CA VAL A 70 -0.75 2.95 -18.94
C VAL A 70 -1.85 3.92 -18.53
N TRP A 71 -1.94 4.25 -17.24
CA TRP A 71 -2.92 5.19 -16.73
C TRP A 71 -2.48 5.79 -15.40
N ARG A 72 -2.88 7.04 -15.16
CA ARG A 72 -2.71 7.74 -13.89
C ARG A 72 -3.92 8.62 -13.60
N LEU A 73 -4.27 8.74 -12.32
CA LEU A 73 -5.25 9.73 -11.86
C LEU A 73 -4.60 11.11 -11.76
N ASP A 74 -4.93 12.00 -12.70
CA ASP A 74 -4.44 13.38 -12.75
C ASP A 74 -5.52 14.43 -12.38
N ASP A 75 -6.72 14.00 -11.99
CA ASP A 75 -7.81 14.91 -11.62
C ASP A 75 -7.61 15.52 -10.23
N ILE A 76 -7.22 16.79 -10.20
CA ILE A 76 -6.95 17.55 -8.97
C ILE A 76 -8.15 17.62 -8.02
N ASN A 77 -9.38 17.53 -8.53
CA ASN A 77 -10.59 17.53 -7.69
C ASN A 77 -10.78 16.20 -6.95
N ARG A 78 -10.06 15.17 -7.36
CA ARG A 78 -10.07 13.83 -6.74
C ARG A 78 -8.82 13.61 -5.91
N LEU A 79 -7.71 14.24 -6.28
CA LEU A 79 -6.53 14.33 -5.45
C LEU A 79 -6.81 15.11 -4.16
N PHE A 80 -5.99 14.83 -3.15
CA PHE A 80 -6.05 15.35 -1.79
C PHE A 80 -7.38 15.08 -1.06
N LYS A 81 -8.26 14.25 -1.61
CA LYS A 81 -9.45 13.80 -0.89
C LYS A 81 -9.07 12.75 0.16
N PRO A 82 -9.73 12.77 1.33
CA PRO A 82 -9.60 11.72 2.32
C PRO A 82 -9.98 10.36 1.74
N ILE A 83 -9.09 9.39 1.91
CA ILE A 83 -9.39 7.99 1.64
C ILE A 83 -9.92 7.34 2.92
N LYS A 84 -10.93 6.48 2.76
CA LYS A 84 -11.43 5.67 3.87
C LYS A 84 -10.76 4.30 3.80
N ILE A 85 -10.16 3.88 4.91
CA ILE A 85 -9.55 2.55 5.06
C ILE A 85 -10.61 1.46 4.86
N ASN A 86 -10.22 0.33 4.27
CA ASN A 86 -11.09 -0.79 3.88
C ASN A 86 -12.20 -0.44 2.86
N ASN A 87 -12.25 0.78 2.36
CA ASN A 87 -13.22 1.15 1.33
C ASN A 87 -12.57 1.20 -0.04
N PHE A 88 -13.38 0.96 -1.06
CA PHE A 88 -12.94 1.02 -2.44
C PHE A 88 -12.63 2.45 -2.87
N ILE A 89 -11.44 2.62 -3.42
CA ILE A 89 -11.02 3.86 -4.05
C ILE A 89 -11.62 3.89 -5.44
N GLU A 90 -12.33 4.95 -5.77
CA GLU A 90 -12.94 5.12 -7.09
C GLU A 90 -11.87 5.46 -8.14
N TYR A 91 -12.01 4.93 -9.35
CA TYR A 91 -11.20 5.27 -10.52
C TYR A 91 -11.93 4.83 -11.80
N SER A 92 -11.41 5.21 -12.96
CA SER A 92 -12.11 5.07 -14.25
C SER A 92 -11.32 4.26 -15.29
N TYR A 93 -10.39 3.41 -14.84
CA TYR A 93 -9.58 2.57 -15.71
C TYR A 93 -10.23 1.20 -15.88
N ASP A 94 -10.30 0.71 -17.11
CA ASP A 94 -10.82 -0.62 -17.43
C ASP A 94 -9.66 -1.60 -17.65
N PHE A 95 -9.75 -2.80 -17.06
CA PHE A 95 -8.70 -3.81 -17.10
C PHE A 95 -9.02 -4.93 -18.09
N ASP A 96 -7.99 -5.39 -18.78
CA ASP A 96 -8.03 -6.57 -19.63
C ASP A 96 -7.86 -7.84 -18.79
N GLU A 97 -8.71 -8.84 -19.04
CA GLU A 97 -8.82 -10.03 -18.19
C GLU A 97 -7.51 -10.81 -17.99
N ASN A 98 -6.70 -10.89 -19.04
CA ASN A 98 -5.49 -11.73 -19.10
C ASN A 98 -4.19 -10.95 -18.96
N SER A 99 -4.27 -9.67 -18.59
CA SER A 99 -3.08 -8.84 -18.41
C SER A 99 -2.67 -8.79 -16.94
N GLU A 100 -1.35 -8.72 -16.72
CA GLU A 100 -0.76 -8.47 -15.42
C GLU A 100 -0.64 -6.96 -15.20
N TYR A 101 -1.05 -6.53 -14.00
CA TYR A 101 -1.07 -5.14 -13.61
C TYR A 101 -0.33 -4.93 -12.30
N PHE A 102 0.39 -3.82 -12.23
CA PHE A 102 0.94 -3.25 -11.01
C PHE A 102 0.23 -1.93 -10.73
N ILE A 103 -0.26 -1.76 -9.50
CA ILE A 103 -0.93 -0.55 -9.05
C ILE A 103 -0.05 0.13 -8.00
N SER A 104 0.04 1.45 -8.07
CA SER A 104 0.65 2.29 -7.06
C SER A 104 -0.37 3.33 -6.59
N ILE A 105 -0.56 3.46 -5.29
CA ILE A 105 -1.43 4.46 -4.68
C ILE A 105 -0.58 5.28 -3.72
N ASP A 106 -0.25 6.51 -4.08
CA ASP A 106 0.46 7.39 -3.17
C ASP A 106 -0.53 8.14 -2.28
N THR A 107 -0.19 8.20 -1.00
CA THR A 107 -0.97 8.88 0.02
C THR A 107 -0.08 9.74 0.89
N HIS A 108 -0.65 10.85 1.35
CA HIS A 108 -0.02 11.76 2.29
C HIS A 108 -0.90 11.90 3.54
N LYS A 109 -0.28 11.93 4.71
CA LYS A 109 -1.01 12.10 5.96
C LYS A 109 -1.31 13.59 6.21
N ASP A 110 -2.59 13.93 6.35
CA ASP A 110 -3.09 15.32 6.44
C ASP A 110 -2.55 16.10 7.65
N TYR A 111 -2.20 15.40 8.75
CA TYR A 111 -1.71 16.02 9.97
C TYR A 111 -0.60 15.19 10.63
N GLY A 112 0.46 15.88 11.08
CA GLY A 112 1.59 15.29 11.81
C GLY A 112 2.93 15.47 11.10
N ASP A 113 3.66 14.37 10.94
CA ASP A 113 5.04 14.27 10.45
C ASP A 113 5.20 14.32 8.92
N GLY A 114 4.11 14.57 8.18
CA GLY A 114 4.13 14.64 6.72
C GLY A 114 4.45 13.32 6.03
N ILE A 115 4.22 12.20 6.73
CA ILE A 115 4.44 10.84 6.22
C ILE A 115 3.76 10.63 4.86
N ARG A 116 4.50 9.99 3.94
CA ARG A 116 4.04 9.60 2.61
C ARG A 116 4.15 8.10 2.42
N LYS A 117 3.02 7.45 2.12
CA LYS A 117 2.99 6.00 1.90
C LYS A 117 2.57 5.70 0.47
N ASN A 118 3.31 4.81 -0.17
CA ASN A 118 2.97 4.20 -1.44
C ASN A 118 2.41 2.79 -1.19
N TRP A 119 1.14 2.59 -1.54
CA TRP A 119 0.45 1.31 -1.43
C TRP A 119 0.46 0.61 -2.78
N ILE A 120 1.02 -0.60 -2.82
CA ILE A 120 1.29 -1.31 -4.06
C ILE A 120 0.56 -2.65 -4.12
N ALA A 121 0.12 -3.03 -5.30
CA ALA A 121 -0.44 -4.36 -5.54
C ALA A 121 -0.17 -4.83 -6.96
N ASP A 122 0.17 -6.11 -7.09
CA ASP A 122 0.26 -6.83 -8.34
C ASP A 122 -0.92 -7.79 -8.48
N PHE A 123 -1.57 -7.80 -9.63
CA PHE A 123 -2.66 -8.73 -9.90
C PHE A 123 -2.92 -8.97 -11.38
N THR A 124 -3.58 -10.07 -11.68
CA THR A 124 -4.33 -10.27 -12.93
C THR A 124 -5.82 -10.36 -12.61
N PRO A 125 -6.73 -9.78 -13.42
CA PRO A 125 -8.17 -9.91 -13.16
C PRO A 125 -8.64 -11.37 -13.08
N ALA A 126 -8.03 -12.26 -13.86
CA ALA A 126 -8.27 -13.71 -13.77
C ALA A 126 -8.01 -14.27 -12.36
N GLN A 127 -6.91 -13.91 -11.70
CA GLN A 127 -6.63 -14.33 -10.32
C GLN A 127 -7.68 -13.83 -9.32
N LEU A 128 -8.24 -12.64 -9.54
CA LEU A 128 -9.26 -12.08 -8.65
C LEU A 128 -10.58 -12.84 -8.74
N LYS A 129 -10.94 -13.38 -9.91
CA LYS A 129 -12.16 -14.22 -10.08
C LYS A 129 -12.11 -15.50 -9.24
N HIS A 130 -10.92 -16.02 -8.96
CA HIS A 130 -10.72 -17.22 -8.13
C HIS A 130 -10.66 -16.93 -6.63
N LYS A 131 -10.43 -15.68 -6.22
CA LYS A 131 -10.54 -15.23 -4.83
C LYS A 131 -11.95 -14.68 -4.57
N LYS A 132 -12.89 -15.53 -4.13
CA LYS A 132 -14.23 -15.06 -3.75
C LYS A 132 -14.19 -14.12 -2.54
N THR A 133 -14.59 -12.87 -2.83
CA THR A 133 -15.28 -11.85 -2.00
C THR A 133 -14.53 -11.21 -0.83
N ALA A 134 -14.51 -9.87 -0.86
CA ALA A 134 -14.30 -9.00 0.29
C ALA A 134 -15.26 -9.37 1.45
N PRO A 135 -14.89 -9.08 2.71
CA PRO A 135 -15.78 -9.25 3.87
C PRO A 135 -17.08 -8.45 3.76
#